data_AF-A0A7W0FQX0-F1
#
_entry.id   AF-A0A7W0FQX0-F1
#
_cell.length_a   1.000
_cell.length_b   1.000
_cell.length_c   1.000
_cell.angle_alpha   90.00
_cell.angle_beta   90.00
_cell.angle_gamma   90.00
#
_symmetry.space_group_name_H-M   'P 1'
#
loop_
_entity.id
_entity.type
_entity.pdbx_description
1 polymer ?
#
loop_
_entity_poly.entity_id
_entity_poly.type
_entity_poly.pdbx_seq_one_letter_code
_entity_poly.pdbx_strand_id
1 'polypeptide(L)'
;MMGGLHDDEIAIDLALVRALVDRALPDCAGLPLHPLSASGSTNALFRLGDELLVRLPRQPGGSATIEKEARWLSWVAPHLPVPVPEVVAVGEPDLGYPERWSVVRWIAGDVPSAVQPGAPFDFNRGQLALDLADVITALRSIDVPATALDDPALRWYRGEPLATMDEHTRQGIEACRRIPDLALDLDAVLAAWDDDTAWNRPSDDAAVVPRRPAR
;
A
#
# COMPACT_ATOMS: atom_id res chain seq x y z
N MET A 1 -21.89 -20.74 -0.63
CA MET A 1 -20.42 -20.75 -0.66
C MET A 1 -20.01 -19.39 -1.19
N MET A 2 -19.65 -18.44 -0.31
CA MET A 2 -19.11 -17.15 -0.77
C MET A 2 -17.75 -17.47 -1.39
N GLY A 3 -17.62 -17.25 -2.71
CA GLY A 3 -16.35 -17.43 -3.41
C GLY A 3 -15.27 -16.55 -2.78
N GLY A 4 -14.05 -17.08 -2.71
CA GLY A 4 -12.88 -16.30 -2.33
C GLY A 4 -12.73 -15.08 -3.23
N LEU A 5 -12.02 -14.06 -2.74
CA LEU A 5 -11.63 -12.89 -3.52
C LEU A 5 -10.66 -13.26 -4.65
N HIS A 6 -9.86 -14.30 -4.45
CA HIS A 6 -8.94 -14.87 -5.44
C HIS A 6 -9.10 -16.39 -5.57
N ASP A 7 -8.69 -16.93 -6.72
CA ASP A 7 -8.80 -18.36 -7.04
C ASP A 7 -7.83 -19.24 -6.21
N ASP A 8 -6.71 -18.68 -5.77
CA ASP A 8 -5.61 -19.34 -5.05
C ASP A 8 -5.58 -18.98 -3.55
N GLU A 9 -6.72 -18.62 -2.97
CA GLU A 9 -6.79 -18.25 -1.55
C GLU A 9 -6.42 -19.37 -0.59
N ILE A 10 -5.58 -19.02 0.38
CA ILE A 10 -5.27 -19.83 1.54
C ILE A 10 -6.47 -19.79 2.50
N ALA A 11 -6.93 -20.96 2.95
CA ALA A 11 -7.99 -21.06 3.94
C ALA A 11 -7.49 -20.51 5.30
N ILE A 12 -8.07 -19.39 5.73
CA ILE A 12 -7.74 -18.74 7.00
C ILE A 12 -9.03 -18.57 7.79
N ASP A 13 -9.11 -19.25 8.93
CA ASP A 13 -10.21 -19.09 9.89
C ASP A 13 -9.71 -18.59 11.25
N LEU A 14 -10.65 -18.18 12.11
CA LEU A 14 -10.33 -17.64 13.42
C LEU A 14 -9.61 -18.65 14.32
N ALA A 15 -9.90 -19.95 14.19
CA ALA A 15 -9.31 -20.99 15.03
C ALA A 15 -7.82 -21.19 14.69
N LEU A 16 -7.49 -21.19 13.39
CA LEU A 16 -6.11 -21.21 12.91
C LEU A 16 -5.35 -19.99 13.43
N VAL A 17 -5.89 -18.78 13.25
CA VAL A 17 -5.20 -17.55 13.69
C VAL A 17 -4.99 -17.53 15.20
N ARG A 18 -5.98 -17.96 15.98
CA ARG A 18 -5.83 -18.13 17.43
C ARG A 18 -4.67 -19.06 17.76
N ALA A 19 -4.64 -20.25 17.16
CA ALA A 19 -3.61 -21.24 17.46
C ALA A 19 -2.20 -20.77 17.03
N LEU A 20 -2.08 -20.03 15.92
CA LEU A 20 -0.85 -19.39 15.49
C LEU A 20 -0.38 -18.33 16.50
N VAL A 21 -1.27 -17.43 16.92
CA VAL A 21 -0.97 -16.39 17.92
C VAL A 21 -0.55 -16.99 19.25
N ASP A 22 -1.30 -17.95 19.78
CA ASP A 22 -1.02 -18.52 21.10
C ASP A 22 0.34 -19.27 21.13
N ARG A 23 0.76 -19.86 19.99
CA ARG A 23 2.08 -20.52 19.87
C ARG A 23 3.22 -19.53 19.67
N ALA A 24 3.04 -18.52 18.82
CA ALA A 24 4.10 -17.60 18.44
C ALA A 24 4.27 -16.42 19.41
N LEU A 25 3.19 -16.00 20.09
CA LEU A 25 3.18 -14.90 21.04
C LEU A 25 2.49 -15.31 22.36
N PRO A 26 3.15 -16.10 23.22
CA PRO A 26 2.56 -16.56 24.48
C PRO A 26 2.08 -15.43 25.40
N ASP A 27 2.74 -14.26 25.37
CA ASP A 27 2.34 -13.08 26.16
C ASP A 27 1.02 -12.46 25.69
N CYS A 28 0.62 -12.74 24.44
CA CYS A 28 -0.66 -12.34 23.88
C CYS A 28 -1.73 -13.44 23.98
N ALA A 29 -1.37 -14.61 24.51
CA ALA A 29 -2.30 -15.71 24.65
C ALA A 29 -3.49 -15.31 25.52
N GLY A 30 -4.70 -15.58 25.04
CA GLY A 30 -5.94 -15.22 25.73
C GLY A 30 -6.45 -13.79 25.53
N LEU A 31 -5.69 -12.89 24.89
CA LEU A 31 -6.25 -11.58 24.47
C LEU A 31 -7.42 -11.80 23.50
N PRO A 32 -8.51 -11.00 23.54
CA PRO A 32 -9.62 -11.12 22.60
C PRO A 32 -9.14 -11.08 21.15
N LEU A 33 -9.63 -11.98 20.30
CA LEU A 33 -9.29 -12.03 18.87
C LEU A 33 -10.57 -12.06 18.05
N HIS A 34 -10.73 -11.13 17.11
CA HIS A 34 -11.89 -11.09 16.24
C HIS A 34 -11.49 -10.67 14.82
N PRO A 35 -12.12 -11.26 13.78
CA PRO A 35 -11.89 -10.84 12.41
C PRO A 35 -12.40 -9.41 12.20
N LEU A 36 -11.68 -8.61 11.42
CA LEU A 36 -12.20 -7.33 10.94
C LEU A 36 -13.15 -7.56 9.76
N SER A 37 -14.27 -6.85 9.76
CA SER A 37 -15.29 -6.91 8.70
C SER A 37 -14.76 -6.42 7.35
N ALA A 38 -13.82 -5.49 7.35
CA ALA A 38 -13.09 -5.02 6.18
C ALA A 38 -11.68 -5.64 6.15
N SER A 39 -11.58 -6.91 5.74
CA SER A 39 -10.28 -7.52 5.46
C SER A 39 -9.78 -7.05 4.09
N GLY A 40 -8.53 -6.58 4.02
CA GLY A 40 -7.93 -6.16 2.75
C GLY A 40 -7.83 -7.31 1.74
N SER A 41 -7.65 -6.98 0.46
CA SER A 41 -7.58 -7.98 -0.61
C SER A 41 -6.38 -8.93 -0.48
N THR A 42 -5.30 -8.47 0.15
CA THR A 42 -4.03 -9.20 0.26
C THR A 42 -3.86 -9.91 1.61
N ASN A 43 -4.45 -9.39 2.68
CA ASN A 43 -4.28 -9.92 4.04
C ASN A 43 -5.63 -10.09 4.74
N ALA A 44 -5.83 -11.24 5.36
CA ALA A 44 -6.88 -11.44 6.35
C ALA A 44 -6.46 -10.72 7.65
N LEU A 45 -7.36 -9.91 8.20
CA LEU A 45 -7.07 -9.00 9.29
C LEU A 45 -7.86 -9.41 10.54
N PHE A 46 -7.17 -9.54 11.67
CA PHE A 46 -7.77 -9.89 12.95
C PHE A 46 -7.30 -8.95 14.04
N ARG A 47 -8.24 -8.32 14.74
CA ARG A 47 -7.94 -7.49 15.89
C ARG A 47 -7.58 -8.38 17.07
N LEU A 48 -6.42 -8.12 17.69
CA LEU A 48 -5.91 -8.83 18.86
C LEU A 48 -5.79 -7.86 20.03
N GLY A 49 -6.66 -8.04 21.04
CA GLY A 49 -6.84 -7.09 22.12
C GLY A 49 -7.16 -5.68 21.61
N ASP A 50 -6.77 -4.69 22.41
CA ASP A 50 -7.04 -3.27 22.13
C ASP A 50 -5.88 -2.55 21.45
N GLU A 51 -4.75 -3.22 21.20
CA GLU A 51 -3.54 -2.56 20.71
C GLU A 51 -2.91 -3.22 19.48
N LEU A 52 -3.31 -4.43 19.11
CA LEU A 52 -2.65 -5.21 18.05
C LEU A 52 -3.57 -5.63 16.91
N LEU A 53 -2.98 -5.76 15.73
CA LEU A 53 -3.63 -6.26 14.52
C LEU A 53 -2.78 -7.39 13.94
N VAL A 54 -3.38 -8.56 13.77
CA VAL A 54 -2.78 -9.70 13.09
C VAL A 54 -3.10 -9.64 11.61
N ARG A 55 -2.09 -9.81 10.76
CA ARG A 55 -2.17 -9.75 9.29
C ARG A 55 -1.62 -11.04 8.72
N LEU A 56 -2.48 -11.81 8.06
CA LEU A 56 -2.12 -13.05 7.40
C LEU A 56 -2.31 -12.90 5.89
N PRO A 57 -1.25 -13.04 5.07
CA PRO A 57 -1.41 -13.08 3.63
C PRO A 57 -2.43 -14.11 3.15
N ARG A 58 -3.26 -13.72 2.18
CA ARG A 58 -4.37 -14.54 1.66
C ARG A 58 -3.95 -15.44 0.50
N GLN A 59 -2.79 -15.20 -0.10
CA GLN A 59 -2.29 -15.91 -1.28
C GLN A 59 -0.83 -16.33 -1.09
N PRO A 60 -0.37 -17.39 -1.79
CA PRO A 60 1.03 -17.80 -1.80
C PRO A 60 2.01 -16.68 -2.17
N GLY A 61 3.19 -16.67 -1.55
CA GLY A 61 4.22 -15.65 -1.76
C GLY A 61 4.04 -14.38 -0.94
N GLY A 62 3.00 -14.32 -0.11
CA GLY A 62 2.72 -13.21 0.79
C GLY A 62 3.82 -12.90 1.81
N SER A 63 4.61 -13.90 2.19
CA SER A 63 5.75 -13.79 3.11
C SER A 63 6.72 -12.68 2.68
N ALA A 64 6.96 -12.52 1.38
CA ALA A 64 7.86 -11.50 0.84
C ALA A 64 7.37 -10.07 1.18
N THR A 65 6.06 -9.84 1.22
CA THR A 65 5.51 -8.54 1.63
C THR A 65 5.67 -8.31 3.12
N ILE A 66 5.42 -9.33 3.94
CA ILE A 66 5.58 -9.27 5.40
C ILE A 66 7.04 -8.97 5.78
N GLU A 67 8.00 -9.65 5.17
CA GLU A 67 9.43 -9.43 5.41
C GLU A 67 9.88 -8.04 4.96
N LYS A 68 9.41 -7.59 3.80
CA LYS A 68 9.68 -6.25 3.29
C LYS A 68 9.18 -5.18 4.26
N GLU A 69 7.95 -5.31 4.74
CA GLU A 69 7.37 -4.38 5.71
C GLU A 69 8.13 -4.40 7.03
N ALA A 70 8.44 -5.58 7.58
CA ALA A 70 9.21 -5.72 8.82
C ALA A 70 10.59 -5.05 8.74
N ARG A 71 11.25 -5.16 7.58
CA ARG A 71 12.55 -4.55 7.35
C ARG A 71 12.47 -3.04 7.16
N TRP A 72 11.54 -2.56 6.34
CA TRP A 72 11.57 -1.18 5.85
C TRP A 72 10.64 -0.23 6.61
N LEU A 73 9.57 -0.69 7.24
CA LEU A 73 8.68 0.20 7.99
C LEU A 73 9.39 0.84 9.19
N SER A 74 10.21 0.08 9.92
CA SER A 74 11.00 0.61 11.05
C SER A 74 12.00 1.69 10.61
N TRP A 75 12.47 1.62 9.36
CA TRP A 75 13.35 2.62 8.78
C TRP A 75 12.59 3.85 8.25
N VAL A 76 11.43 3.67 7.61
CA VAL A 76 10.60 4.78 7.08
C VAL A 76 9.89 5.55 8.21
N ALA A 77 9.38 4.85 9.23
CA ALA A 77 8.52 5.41 10.26
C ALA A 77 9.05 6.68 10.96
N PRO A 78 10.34 6.77 11.37
CA PRO A 78 10.86 7.94 12.06
C PRO A 78 10.89 9.22 11.21
N HIS A 79 10.75 9.09 9.90
CA HIS A 79 10.78 10.21 8.96
C HIS A 79 9.39 10.76 8.62
N LEU A 80 8.31 10.14 9.12
CA LEU A 80 6.95 10.53 8.79
C LEU A 80 6.32 11.40 9.89
N PRO A 81 5.51 12.42 9.52
CA PRO A 81 4.85 13.30 10.47
C PRO A 81 3.61 12.66 11.13
N VAL A 82 3.33 11.39 10.84
CA VAL A 82 2.15 10.66 11.31
C VAL A 82 2.54 9.28 11.83
N PRO A 83 1.75 8.70 12.75
CA PRO A 83 1.94 7.32 13.17
C PRO A 83 1.82 6.35 11.98
N VAL A 84 2.72 5.37 11.92
CA VAL A 84 2.62 4.23 11.00
C VAL A 84 2.61 2.92 11.79
N PRO A 85 1.97 1.85 11.30
CA PRO A 85 1.91 0.60 12.02
C PRO A 85 3.31 0.03 12.30
N GLU A 86 3.66 -0.07 13.57
CA GLU A 86 4.88 -0.72 14.03
C GLU A 86 4.70 -2.24 13.93
N VAL A 87 5.66 -2.94 13.31
CA VAL A 87 5.67 -4.41 13.29
C VAL A 87 6.20 -4.91 14.63
N VAL A 88 5.30 -5.45 15.45
CA VAL A 88 5.59 -5.96 16.81
C VAL A 88 6.18 -7.37 16.74
N ALA A 89 5.69 -8.19 15.81
CA ALA A 89 6.20 -9.54 15.61
C ALA A 89 5.98 -10.00 14.17
N VAL A 90 6.84 -10.91 13.72
CA VAL A 90 6.67 -11.70 12.51
C VAL A 90 6.56 -13.16 12.93
N GLY A 91 5.44 -13.80 12.60
CA GLY A 91 5.22 -15.22 12.86
C GLY A 91 5.68 -16.08 11.69
N GLU A 92 6.17 -17.27 12.02
CA GLU A 92 6.60 -18.28 11.05
C GLU A 92 5.40 -19.11 10.52
N PRO A 93 5.54 -19.75 9.35
CA PRO A 93 4.60 -20.78 8.89
C PRO A 93 4.48 -21.92 9.91
N ASP A 94 3.25 -22.27 10.28
CA ASP A 94 2.95 -23.34 11.23
C ASP A 94 1.49 -23.81 11.06
N LEU A 95 1.14 -24.95 11.65
CA LEU A 95 -0.23 -25.48 11.71
C LEU A 95 -0.91 -25.63 10.33
N GLY A 96 -0.11 -25.82 9.28
CA GLY A 96 -0.59 -25.93 7.90
C GLY A 96 -0.78 -24.60 7.18
N TYR A 97 -0.55 -23.45 7.85
CA TYR A 97 -0.48 -22.14 7.21
C TYR A 97 0.92 -21.94 6.59
N PRO A 98 1.04 -21.66 5.27
CA PRO A 98 2.33 -21.73 4.57
C PRO A 98 3.13 -20.42 4.56
N GLU A 99 2.52 -19.29 4.96
CA GLU A 99 3.15 -17.97 4.85
C GLU A 99 3.62 -17.44 6.21
N ARG A 100 4.63 -16.57 6.18
CA ARG A 100 4.91 -15.66 7.28
C ARG A 100 3.78 -14.65 7.41
N TRP A 101 3.53 -14.23 8.64
CA TRP A 101 2.46 -13.31 9.01
C TRP A 101 2.99 -12.27 10.01
N SER A 102 2.26 -11.17 10.21
CA SER A 102 2.72 -10.12 11.12
C SER A 102 1.67 -9.76 12.17
N VAL A 103 2.17 -9.31 13.32
CA VAL A 103 1.40 -8.57 14.31
C VAL A 103 1.91 -7.14 14.29
N VAL A 104 1.01 -6.18 14.08
CA VAL A 104 1.34 -4.75 14.05
C VAL A 104 0.57 -3.98 15.12
N ARG A 105 1.11 -2.83 15.54
CA ARG A 105 0.37 -1.88 16.37
C ARG A 105 -0.84 -1.35 15.62
N TRP A 106 -1.98 -1.34 16.30
CA TRP A 106 -3.20 -0.73 15.79
C TRP A 106 -3.15 0.78 15.95
N ILE A 107 -3.52 1.49 14.89
CA ILE A 107 -3.70 2.94 14.91
C ILE A 107 -5.21 3.20 15.00
N ALA A 108 -5.64 3.79 16.11
CA ALA A 108 -7.01 4.22 16.26
C ALA A 108 -7.30 5.39 15.31
N GLY A 109 -8.40 5.30 14.58
CA GLY A 109 -8.84 6.32 13.67
C GLY A 109 -9.97 5.82 12.78
N ASP A 110 -10.56 6.76 12.03
CA ASP A 110 -11.63 6.49 11.08
C ASP A 110 -11.10 6.59 9.65
N VAL A 111 -11.61 5.75 8.76
CA VAL A 111 -11.29 5.82 7.33
C VAL A 111 -11.92 7.09 6.74
N PRO A 112 -11.16 7.97 6.06
CA PRO A 112 -11.71 9.15 5.42
C PRO A 112 -12.78 8.78 4.39
N SER A 113 -13.94 9.43 4.46
CA SER A 113 -15.02 9.19 3.49
C SER A 113 -14.76 9.92 2.17
N ALA A 114 -15.18 9.31 1.06
CA ALA A 114 -15.22 10.00 -0.24
C ALA A 114 -16.09 11.26 -0.18
N VAL A 115 -15.72 12.28 -0.95
CA VAL A 115 -16.45 13.55 -1.06
C VAL A 115 -17.36 13.49 -2.28
N GLN A 116 -18.63 13.86 -2.10
CA GLN A 116 -19.57 13.99 -3.21
C GLN A 116 -19.30 15.28 -3.99
N PRO A 117 -19.38 15.27 -5.33
CA PRO A 117 -19.31 16.49 -6.12
C PRO A 117 -20.32 17.54 -5.62
N GLY A 118 -19.86 18.77 -5.40
CA GLY A 118 -20.69 19.87 -4.90
C GLY A 118 -20.92 19.90 -3.38
N ALA A 119 -20.29 19.01 -2.61
CA ALA A 119 -20.31 19.09 -1.15
C ALA A 119 -19.72 20.43 -0.66
N PRO A 120 -20.28 21.03 0.41
CA PRO A 120 -19.75 22.26 0.99
C PRO A 120 -18.35 22.04 1.56
N PHE A 121 -17.57 23.11 1.64
CA PHE A 121 -16.24 23.07 2.24
C PHE A 121 -16.32 22.64 3.71
N ASP A 122 -15.43 21.73 4.09
CA ASP A 122 -15.28 21.18 5.44
C ASP A 122 -13.85 21.43 5.91
N PHE A 123 -13.70 22.19 6.98
CA PHE A 123 -12.39 22.58 7.52
C PHE A 123 -11.54 21.36 7.90
N ASN A 124 -12.14 20.33 8.50
CA ASN A 124 -11.42 19.13 8.92
C ASN A 124 -10.88 18.36 7.71
N ARG A 125 -11.60 18.39 6.59
CA ARG A 125 -11.12 17.81 5.32
C ARG A 125 -10.02 18.64 4.68
N GLY A 126 -10.14 19.97 4.77
CA GLY A 126 -9.07 20.87 4.37
C GLY A 126 -7.78 20.56 5.12
N GLN A 127 -7.86 20.38 6.44
CA GLN A 127 -6.71 20.00 7.26
C GLN A 127 -6.16 18.61 6.89
N LEU A 128 -7.03 17.60 6.71
CA LEU A 128 -6.60 16.27 6.27
C LEU A 128 -5.84 16.31 4.93
N ALA A 129 -6.26 17.16 4.00
CA ALA A 129 -5.57 17.33 2.71
C ALA A 129 -4.16 17.93 2.89
N LEU A 130 -4.01 18.88 3.81
CA LEU A 130 -2.70 19.43 4.18
C LEU A 130 -1.82 18.39 4.87
N ASP A 131 -2.37 17.66 5.85
CA ASP A 131 -1.64 16.60 6.55
C ASP A 131 -1.17 15.49 5.58
N LEU A 132 -2.00 15.13 4.59
CA LEU A 132 -1.60 14.21 3.52
C LEU A 132 -0.48 14.77 2.63
N ALA A 133 -0.54 16.08 2.32
CA ALA A 133 0.52 16.73 1.55
C ALA A 133 1.85 16.71 2.32
N ASP A 134 1.81 16.89 3.64
CA ASP A 134 2.99 16.81 4.51
C ASP A 134 3.57 15.39 4.54
N VAL A 135 2.73 14.35 4.64
CA VAL A 135 3.17 12.95 4.56
C VAL A 135 3.85 12.64 3.23
N ILE A 136 3.25 13.05 2.11
CA ILE A 136 3.81 12.83 0.76
C ILE A 136 5.14 13.58 0.60
N THR A 137 5.21 14.81 1.10
CA THR A 137 6.42 15.63 1.04
C THR A 137 7.53 15.03 1.89
N ALA A 138 7.21 14.57 3.10
CA ALA A 138 8.13 13.86 3.97
C ALA A 138 8.67 12.60 3.29
N LEU A 139 7.79 11.73 2.77
CA LEU A 139 8.18 10.52 2.03
C LEU A 139 9.15 10.82 0.87
N ARG A 140 8.89 11.86 0.08
CA ARG A 140 9.73 12.28 -1.05
C ARG A 140 11.07 12.88 -0.65
N SER A 141 11.21 13.28 0.61
CA SER A 141 12.44 13.87 1.17
C SER A 141 13.35 12.84 1.82
N ILE A 142 12.88 11.60 2.03
CA ILE A 142 13.68 10.56 2.64
C ILE A 142 14.82 10.17 1.69
N ASP A 143 16.06 10.28 2.18
CA ASP A 143 17.23 9.77 1.48
C ASP A 143 17.18 8.24 1.43
N VAL A 144 17.10 7.68 0.22
CA VAL A 144 17.02 6.23 0.02
C VAL A 144 18.43 5.63 0.05
N PRO A 145 18.72 4.67 0.97
CA PRO A 145 20.03 4.04 1.05
C PRO A 145 20.37 3.30 -0.25
N ALA A 146 21.66 3.27 -0.62
CA ALA A 146 22.13 2.52 -1.79
C ALA A 146 21.67 1.05 -1.75
N THR A 147 21.69 0.44 -0.56
CA THR A 147 21.21 -0.94 -0.36
C THR A 147 19.74 -1.15 -0.69
N ALA A 148 18.90 -0.11 -0.63
CA ALA A 148 17.50 -0.18 -1.06
C ALA A 148 17.38 0.02 -2.58
N LEU A 149 18.15 0.95 -3.16
CA LEU A 149 18.17 1.22 -4.61
C LEU A 149 18.66 0.02 -5.42
N ASP A 150 19.63 -0.71 -4.86
CA ASP A 150 20.23 -1.89 -5.48
C ASP A 150 19.40 -3.16 -5.26
N ASP A 151 18.36 -3.13 -4.41
CA ASP A 151 17.52 -4.30 -4.11
C ASP A 151 16.42 -4.46 -5.20
N PRO A 152 16.53 -5.46 -6.10
CA PRO A 152 15.54 -5.66 -7.15
C PRO A 152 14.17 -6.07 -6.58
N ALA A 153 14.09 -6.61 -5.36
CA ALA A 153 12.83 -6.98 -4.73
C ALA A 153 12.00 -5.76 -4.28
N LEU A 154 12.62 -4.58 -4.23
CA LEU A 154 11.94 -3.31 -3.98
C LEU A 154 11.49 -2.61 -5.26
N ARG A 155 11.86 -3.14 -6.43
CA ARG A 155 11.35 -2.67 -7.71
C ARG A 155 9.98 -3.26 -7.96
N TRP A 156 9.10 -2.46 -8.54
CA TRP A 156 7.76 -2.87 -8.90
C TRP A 156 7.40 -2.27 -10.25
N TYR A 157 6.25 -2.66 -10.82
CA TYR A 157 5.81 -2.09 -12.10
C TYR A 157 5.56 -0.56 -12.04
N ARG A 158 5.52 0.02 -10.84
CA ARG A 158 5.37 1.46 -10.61
C ARG A 158 6.71 2.07 -10.24
N GLY A 159 7.04 3.22 -10.82
CA GLY A 159 8.27 3.97 -10.53
C GLY A 159 9.33 3.91 -11.63
N GLU A 160 9.09 3.16 -12.70
CA GLU A 160 9.90 3.18 -13.92
C GLU A 160 9.66 4.48 -14.73
N PRO A 161 10.56 4.85 -15.67
CA PRO A 161 10.37 6.00 -16.53
C PRO A 161 9.00 5.95 -17.22
N LEU A 162 8.31 7.09 -17.31
CA LEU A 162 6.95 7.16 -17.87
C LEU A 162 6.87 6.58 -19.29
N ALA A 163 7.93 6.72 -20.07
CA ALA A 163 8.05 6.16 -21.41
C ALA A 163 7.85 4.62 -21.44
N THR A 164 8.20 3.91 -20.36
CA THR A 164 7.97 2.46 -20.27
C THR A 164 6.49 2.09 -20.19
N MET A 165 5.65 3.03 -19.76
CA MET A 165 4.20 2.87 -19.61
C MET A 165 3.42 3.44 -20.81
N ASP A 166 4.09 3.99 -21.83
CA ASP A 166 3.47 4.73 -22.94
C ASP A 166 2.44 3.87 -23.68
N GLU A 167 2.85 2.69 -24.13
CA GLU A 167 1.98 1.78 -24.87
C GLU A 167 0.74 1.39 -24.06
N HIS A 168 0.93 0.97 -22.79
CA HIS A 168 -0.18 0.57 -21.93
C HIS A 168 -1.14 1.73 -21.64
N THR A 169 -0.60 2.93 -21.46
CA THR A 169 -1.40 4.13 -21.18
C THR A 169 -2.23 4.52 -22.39
N ARG A 170 -1.64 4.53 -23.59
CA ARG A 170 -2.37 4.83 -24.84
C ARG A 170 -3.45 3.80 -25.12
N GLN A 171 -3.17 2.51 -24.93
CA GLN A 171 -4.17 1.45 -25.03
C GLN A 171 -5.32 1.66 -24.04
N GLY A 172 -5.02 2.09 -22.81
CA GLY A 172 -6.02 2.44 -21.80
C GLY A 172 -6.91 3.60 -22.24
N ILE A 173 -6.32 4.68 -22.77
CA ILE A 173 -7.05 5.84 -23.30
C ILE A 173 -7.98 5.42 -24.45
N GLU A 174 -7.50 4.62 -25.40
CA GLU A 174 -8.31 4.09 -26.50
C GLU A 174 -9.40 3.12 -26.02
N ALA A 175 -9.14 2.33 -24.98
CA ALA A 175 -10.18 1.52 -24.34
C ALA A 175 -11.25 2.40 -23.68
N CYS A 176 -10.86 3.50 -23.02
CA CYS A 176 -11.79 4.47 -22.43
C CYS A 176 -12.69 5.14 -23.47
N ARG A 177 -12.21 5.39 -24.70
CA ARG A 177 -13.05 5.93 -25.79
C ARG A 177 -14.26 5.04 -26.12
N ARG A 178 -14.18 3.74 -25.81
CA ARG A 178 -15.26 2.77 -26.03
C ARG A 178 -16.26 2.70 -24.88
N ILE A 179 -16.03 3.42 -23.79
CA ILE A 179 -16.92 3.47 -22.64
C ILE A 179 -18.00 4.55 -22.90
N PRO A 180 -19.28 4.18 -23.01
CA PRO A 180 -20.36 5.15 -23.17
C PRO A 180 -20.43 6.10 -21.98
N ASP A 181 -20.79 7.35 -22.23
CA ASP A 181 -21.03 8.39 -21.22
C ASP A 181 -19.83 8.71 -20.30
N LEU A 182 -18.61 8.36 -20.73
CA LEU A 182 -17.41 8.72 -20.00
C LEU A 182 -17.13 10.24 -20.14
N ALA A 183 -17.43 10.99 -19.09
CA ALA A 183 -17.24 12.44 -19.04
C ALA A 183 -15.76 12.84 -18.78
N LEU A 184 -14.86 12.41 -19.66
CA LEU A 184 -13.43 12.73 -19.64
C LEU A 184 -12.98 13.22 -21.02
N ASP A 185 -12.23 14.31 -21.05
CA ASP A 185 -11.57 14.79 -22.27
C ASP A 185 -10.32 13.94 -22.54
N LEU A 186 -10.51 12.86 -23.30
CA LEU A 186 -9.44 11.89 -23.60
C LEU A 186 -8.36 12.47 -24.51
N ASP A 187 -8.67 13.50 -25.29
CA ASP A 187 -7.69 14.19 -26.13
C ASP A 187 -6.78 15.08 -25.27
N ALA A 188 -7.36 15.78 -24.29
CA ALA A 188 -6.57 16.53 -23.29
C ALA A 188 -5.71 15.60 -22.42
N VAL A 189 -6.21 14.43 -22.04
CA VAL A 189 -5.42 13.41 -21.32
C VAL A 189 -4.23 12.94 -22.16
N LEU A 190 -4.44 12.66 -23.45
CA LEU A 190 -3.37 12.23 -24.35
C LEU A 190 -2.32 13.32 -24.54
N ALA A 191 -2.74 14.58 -24.69
CA ALA A 191 -1.82 15.71 -24.81
C ALA A 191 -0.97 15.90 -23.54
N ALA A 192 -1.58 15.81 -22.35
CA ALA A 192 -0.84 15.87 -21.09
C ALA A 192 0.17 14.71 -20.96
N TRP A 193 -0.18 13.52 -21.43
CA TRP A 193 0.71 12.37 -21.45
C TRP A 193 1.91 12.57 -22.40
N ASP A 194 1.69 13.13 -23.59
CA ASP A 194 2.75 13.45 -24.55
C ASP A 194 3.75 14.46 -23.97
N ASP A 195 3.26 15.49 -23.26
CA ASP A 195 4.09 16.49 -22.61
C ASP A 195 4.99 15.87 -21.50
N ASP A 196 4.43 14.98 -20.68
CA ASP A 196 5.15 14.36 -19.55
C ASP A 196 6.12 13.25 -19.99
N THR A 197 5.79 12.48 -21.03
CA THR A 197 6.69 11.45 -21.57
C THR A 197 7.89 12.05 -22.31
N ALA A 198 7.73 13.22 -22.94
CA ALA A 198 8.84 13.97 -23.53
C ALA A 198 9.87 14.43 -22.48
N TRP A 199 9.44 14.66 -21.23
CA TRP A 199 10.31 15.07 -20.12
C TRP A 199 11.16 13.94 -19.54
N ASN A 200 10.68 12.69 -19.57
CA ASN A 200 11.28 11.55 -18.86
C ASN A 200 12.00 10.55 -19.80
N ARG A 201 12.46 10.98 -20.97
CA ARG A 201 13.37 10.15 -21.80
C ARG A 201 14.70 10.02 -21.04
N PRO A 202 15.27 8.81 -20.92
CA PRO A 202 16.62 8.67 -20.39
C PRO A 202 17.55 9.53 -21.26
N SER A 203 18.18 10.55 -20.67
CA SER A 203 19.36 11.13 -21.28
C SER A 203 20.46 10.08 -21.19
N ASP A 204 21.17 9.82 -22.30
CA ASP A 204 22.35 8.95 -22.30
C ASP A 204 23.47 9.45 -21.35
N ASP A 205 23.32 10.66 -20.79
CA ASP A 205 24.14 11.18 -19.70
C ASP A 205 23.37 11.19 -18.37
N ALA A 206 23.95 10.51 -17.38
CA ALA A 206 23.57 10.58 -15.97
C ALA A 206 23.83 11.99 -15.42
N ALA A 207 22.89 12.91 -15.63
CA ALA A 207 22.89 14.22 -14.99
C ALA A 207 21.54 14.47 -14.33
N VAL A 208 21.60 14.85 -13.05
CA VAL A 208 20.48 15.23 -12.20
C VAL A 208 19.56 16.21 -12.93
N VAL A 209 18.33 15.77 -13.21
CA VAL A 209 17.28 16.63 -13.77
C VAL A 209 16.83 17.63 -12.69
N PRO A 210 16.91 18.95 -12.91
CA PRO A 210 16.53 19.93 -11.90
C PRO A 210 15.02 19.89 -11.63
N ARG A 211 14.65 19.91 -10.34
CA ARG A 211 13.24 19.99 -9.90
C ARG A 211 12.63 21.31 -10.39
N ARG A 212 11.43 21.23 -10.97
CA ARG A 212 10.64 22.40 -11.38
C ARG A 212 10.32 23.27 -10.15
N PRO A 213 10.47 24.60 -10.20
CA PRO A 213 9.92 25.46 -9.15
C PRO A 213 8.39 25.37 -9.16
N ALA A 214 7.80 25.34 -7.97
CA ALA A 214 6.35 25.30 -7.79
C ALA A 214 5.69 26.50 -8.48
N ARG A 215 4.61 26.24 -9.22
CA ARG A 215 3.71 27.27 -9.75
C ARG A 215 2.69 27.67 -8.70
#